data_AF-A0A0K8Q6Q3-F1
#
_entry.id   AF-A0A0K8Q6Q3-F1
#
_cell.length_a   1.000
_cell.length_b   1.000
_cell.length_c   1.000
_cell.angle_alpha   90.00
_cell.angle_beta   90.00
_cell.angle_gamma   90.00
#
_symmetry.space_group_name_H-M   'P 1'
#
loop_
_entity.id
_entity.type
_entity.pdbx_description
1 polymer ?
#
loop_
_entity_poly.entity_id
_entity_poly.type
_entity_poly.pdbx_seq_one_letter_code
_entity_poly.pdbx_strand_id
1 'polypeptide(L)'
;WERLGRPDSESATPSQRYARLRLAMLEAERAKVLELRRGGEYAHEVLSEVLDRLDIEESMLDTSLDELEARPGGGGEGIARPGGICEHLERATDREVPDDASCDDCAREGTTTVHLRMCLDCGHVACCDSSPGTHAFRHFRTTGHPVMRSIEPGEDWRWCYTDELIG
;
A
#
# COMPACT_ATOMS: atom_id res chain seq x y z
N TRP A 1 16.33 25.89 -5.95
CA TRP A 1 16.23 24.70 -5.08
C TRP A 1 14.82 24.09 -5.07
N GLU A 2 13.74 24.85 -5.29
CA GLU A 2 12.37 24.30 -5.51
C GLU A 2 12.01 23.93 -6.97
N ARG A 3 12.97 23.94 -7.91
CA ARG A 3 12.70 23.72 -9.34
C ARG A 3 13.50 22.60 -9.98
N LEU A 4 14.24 21.87 -9.16
CA LEU A 4 14.87 20.61 -9.53
C LEU A 4 14.17 19.60 -8.64
N GLY A 5 13.43 18.67 -9.25
CA GLY A 5 12.89 17.52 -8.52
C GLY A 5 14.02 16.86 -7.72
N ARG A 6 13.66 16.23 -6.59
CA ARG A 6 14.63 15.45 -5.81
C ARG A 6 15.40 14.51 -6.76
N PRO A 7 16.73 14.40 -6.62
CA PRO A 7 17.49 13.47 -7.46
C PRO A 7 16.92 12.05 -7.31
N ASP A 8 16.78 11.33 -8.42
CA ASP A 8 16.23 9.97 -8.51
C ASP A 8 16.88 8.95 -7.55
N SER A 9 18.03 9.27 -6.99
CA SER A 9 18.69 8.46 -5.97
C SER A 9 17.97 8.45 -4.61
N GLU A 10 17.09 9.42 -4.34
CA GLU A 10 16.32 9.54 -3.08
C GLU A 10 14.82 9.23 -3.23
N SER A 11 14.35 8.91 -4.43
CA SER A 11 12.91 8.66 -4.72
C SER A 11 12.50 7.20 -4.57
N ALA A 12 13.44 6.27 -4.36
CA ALA A 12 13.12 4.86 -4.25
C ALA A 12 12.51 4.53 -2.87
N THR A 13 11.30 4.00 -2.85
CA THR A 13 10.67 3.54 -1.60
C THR A 13 11.52 2.43 -0.97
N PRO A 14 11.41 2.20 0.35
CA PRO A 14 12.12 1.11 1.01
C PRO A 14 11.92 -0.26 0.33
N SER A 15 10.70 -0.55 -0.12
CA SER A 15 10.35 -1.78 -0.83
C SER A 15 11.03 -1.87 -2.21
N GLN A 16 11.16 -0.75 -2.93
CA GLN A 16 11.84 -0.71 -4.24
C GLN A 16 13.35 -0.96 -4.10
N ARG A 17 13.95 -0.36 -3.07
CA ARG A 17 15.37 -0.62 -2.76
C ARG A 17 15.60 -2.08 -2.38
N TYR A 18 14.67 -2.66 -1.62
CA TYR A 18 14.68 -4.08 -1.29
C TYR A 18 14.56 -4.96 -2.53
N ALA A 19 13.56 -4.73 -3.39
CA ALA A 19 13.34 -5.52 -4.60
C ALA A 19 14.57 -5.53 -5.52
N ARG A 20 15.16 -4.35 -5.77
CA ARG A 20 16.38 -4.22 -6.57
C ARG A 20 17.56 -4.99 -5.98
N LEU A 21 17.80 -4.85 -4.67
CA LEU A 21 18.87 -5.58 -4.01
C LEU A 21 18.62 -7.09 -4.00
N ARG A 22 17.36 -7.51 -3.84
CA ARG A 22 16.99 -8.93 -3.78
C ARG A 22 17.13 -9.61 -5.13
N LEU A 23 16.75 -8.99 -6.23
CA LEU A 23 16.99 -9.51 -7.58
C LEU A 23 18.47 -9.76 -7.84
N ALA A 24 19.35 -8.83 -7.43
CA ALA A 24 20.79 -9.01 -7.53
C ALA A 24 21.31 -10.18 -6.67
N MET A 25 20.66 -10.48 -5.54
CA MET A 25 21.01 -11.62 -4.69
C MET A 25 20.50 -12.95 -5.24
N LEU A 26 19.31 -12.97 -5.86
CA LEU A 26 18.70 -14.18 -6.42
C LEU A 26 19.58 -14.81 -7.51
N GLU A 27 20.24 -14.00 -8.33
CA GLU A 27 21.19 -14.50 -9.33
C GLU A 27 22.38 -15.24 -8.68
N ALA A 28 22.91 -14.70 -7.57
CA ALA A 28 23.98 -15.36 -6.83
C ALA A 28 23.52 -16.67 -6.16
N GLU A 29 22.29 -16.70 -5.64
CA GLU A 29 21.67 -17.91 -5.08
C GLU A 29 21.48 -18.98 -6.14
N ARG A 30 20.92 -18.63 -7.30
CA ARG A 30 20.75 -19.54 -8.44
C ARG A 30 22.10 -20.11 -8.90
N ALA A 31 23.12 -19.27 -9.03
CA ALA A 31 24.46 -19.71 -9.39
C ALA A 31 25.00 -20.75 -8.40
N LYS A 32 24.76 -20.57 -7.09
CA LYS A 32 25.17 -21.54 -6.08
C LYS A 32 24.41 -22.86 -6.18
N VAL A 33 23.09 -22.81 -6.41
CA VAL A 33 22.26 -24.02 -6.58
C VAL A 33 22.71 -24.80 -7.82
N LEU A 34 23.06 -24.12 -8.91
CA LEU A 34 23.59 -24.73 -10.12
C LEU A 34 24.99 -25.34 -9.90
N GLU A 35 25.84 -24.74 -9.06
CA GLU A 35 27.12 -25.34 -8.64
C GLU A 35 26.88 -26.65 -7.88
N LEU A 36 25.98 -26.65 -6.89
CA LEU A 36 25.63 -27.85 -6.10
C LEU A 36 25.05 -28.95 -7.00
N ARG A 37 24.26 -28.58 -8.02
CA ARG A 37 23.75 -29.52 -9.03
C ARG A 37 24.87 -30.22 -9.82
N ARG A 38 25.94 -29.51 -10.16
CA ARG A 38 27.10 -30.08 -10.86
C ARG A 38 27.91 -31.02 -9.95
N GLY A 39 27.93 -30.75 -8.65
CA GLY A 39 28.62 -31.58 -7.66
C GLY A 39 27.97 -32.95 -7.43
N GLY A 40 26.67 -33.09 -7.71
CA GLY A 40 25.95 -34.37 -7.60
C GLY A 40 25.70 -34.84 -6.15
N GLU A 41 25.97 -34.00 -5.16
CA GLU A 41 25.82 -34.32 -3.73
C GLU A 41 24.36 -34.27 -3.24
N TYR A 42 23.46 -33.68 -4.03
CA TYR A 42 22.06 -33.45 -3.66
C TYR A 42 21.10 -34.12 -4.65
N ALA A 43 19.95 -34.57 -4.15
CA ALA A 43 18.90 -35.13 -4.98
C ALA A 43 18.36 -34.09 -5.98
N HIS A 44 18.11 -34.52 -7.21
CA HIS A 44 17.65 -33.63 -8.28
C HIS A 44 16.33 -32.93 -7.93
N GLU A 45 15.41 -33.64 -7.29
CA GLU A 45 14.10 -33.11 -6.88
C GLU A 45 14.22 -31.92 -5.92
N VAL A 46 15.14 -32.00 -4.94
CA VAL A 46 15.38 -30.94 -3.95
C VAL A 46 15.95 -29.70 -4.65
N LEU A 47 16.90 -29.88 -5.56
CA LEU A 47 17.49 -28.77 -6.30
C LEU A 47 16.48 -28.13 -7.26
N SER A 48 15.60 -28.92 -7.87
CA SER A 48 14.53 -28.41 -8.74
C SER A 48 13.55 -27.55 -7.95
N GLU A 49 13.09 -28.03 -6.80
CA GLU A 49 12.16 -27.27 -5.94
C GLU A 49 12.76 -25.93 -5.49
N VAL A 50 14.07 -25.91 -5.18
CA VAL A 50 14.76 -24.67 -4.81
C VAL A 50 14.82 -23.71 -6.00
N LEU A 51 15.18 -24.19 -7.19
CA LEU A 51 15.19 -23.37 -8.40
C LEU A 51 13.80 -22.80 -8.70
N ASP A 52 12.76 -23.63 -8.63
CA ASP A 52 11.37 -23.21 -8.87
C ASP A 52 10.95 -22.09 -7.90
N ARG A 53 11.35 -22.19 -6.63
CA ARG A 53 11.08 -21.15 -5.62
C ARG A 53 11.82 -19.84 -5.95
N LEU A 54 13.07 -19.91 -6.39
CA LEU A 54 13.84 -18.73 -6.79
C LEU A 54 13.23 -18.06 -8.03
N ASP A 55 12.77 -18.85 -9.01
CA ASP A 55 12.13 -18.37 -10.24
C ASP A 55 10.79 -17.67 -9.96
N ILE A 56 10.00 -18.19 -9.01
CA ILE A 56 8.77 -17.54 -8.54
C ILE A 56 9.10 -16.20 -7.86
N GLU A 57 10.11 -16.18 -6.99
CA GLU A 57 10.52 -14.96 -6.30
C GLU A 57 10.99 -13.88 -7.29
N GLU A 58 11.81 -14.25 -8.28
CA GLU A 58 12.25 -13.38 -9.37
C GLU A 58 11.04 -12.80 -10.14
N SER A 59 10.10 -13.65 -10.56
CA SER A 59 8.91 -13.23 -11.32
C SER A 59 8.03 -12.24 -10.55
N MET A 60 7.87 -12.44 -9.24
CA MET A 60 7.09 -11.55 -8.37
C MET A 60 7.77 -10.18 -8.19
N LEU A 61 9.10 -10.18 -8.07
CA LEU A 61 9.88 -8.95 -7.91
C LEU A 61 10.02 -8.17 -9.23
N ASP A 62 10.14 -8.85 -10.36
CA ASP A 62 10.22 -8.24 -11.69
C ASP A 62 8.91 -7.52 -12.05
N THR A 63 7.76 -8.17 -11.81
CA THR A 63 6.43 -7.54 -11.93
C THR A 63 6.32 -6.27 -11.08
N SER A 64 6.83 -6.34 -9.85
CA SER A 64 6.83 -5.20 -8.92
C SER A 64 7.74 -4.05 -9.38
N LEU A 65 8.69 -4.29 -10.29
CA LEU A 65 9.53 -3.25 -10.89
C LEU A 65 8.95 -2.73 -12.21
N ASP A 66 8.36 -3.58 -13.03
CA ASP A 66 7.68 -3.20 -14.29
C ASP A 66 6.50 -2.25 -14.05
N GLU A 67 5.72 -2.48 -12.98
CA GLU A 67 4.66 -1.56 -12.53
C GLU A 67 5.20 -0.15 -12.20
N LEU A 68 6.51 -0.02 -11.96
CA LEU A 68 7.19 1.24 -11.62
C LEU A 68 7.73 1.97 -12.85
N GLU A 69 8.25 1.24 -13.85
CA GLU A 69 8.82 1.83 -15.07
C GLU A 69 7.73 2.34 -16.03
N ALA A 70 6.51 1.80 -15.94
CA ALA A 70 5.36 2.22 -16.74
C ALA A 70 4.80 3.63 -16.42
N ARG A 71 5.41 4.40 -15.50
CA ARG A 71 4.95 5.75 -15.12
C ARG A 71 5.80 6.87 -15.77
N PRO A 72 5.32 7.56 -16.82
CA PRO A 72 5.96 8.78 -17.27
C PRO A 72 5.56 9.95 -16.38
N GLY A 73 6.43 10.34 -15.44
CA GLY A 73 6.52 11.70 -14.88
C GLY A 73 5.42 12.18 -13.91
N GLY A 74 5.85 12.72 -12.77
CA GLY A 74 5.03 13.59 -11.92
C GLY A 74 4.83 13.05 -10.51
N GLY A 75 5.38 13.77 -9.54
CA GLY A 75 5.38 13.39 -8.12
C GLY A 75 4.02 13.47 -7.44
N GLY A 76 3.96 12.83 -6.27
CA GLY A 76 2.79 12.71 -5.41
C GLY A 76 2.37 11.26 -5.31
N GLU A 77 2.73 10.62 -4.19
CA GLU A 77 2.17 9.34 -3.74
C GLU A 77 0.65 9.48 -3.56
N GLY A 78 -0.09 9.26 -4.64
CA GLY A 78 -1.48 8.86 -4.60
C GLY A 78 -1.54 7.39 -4.95
N ILE A 79 -2.12 6.57 -4.07
CA ILE A 79 -2.54 5.21 -4.38
C ILE A 79 -3.25 5.26 -5.74
N ALA A 80 -2.83 4.42 -6.69
CA ALA A 80 -3.38 4.42 -8.04
C ALA A 80 -4.91 4.39 -7.96
N ARG A 81 -5.59 5.38 -8.57
CA ARG A 81 -7.05 5.37 -8.75
C ARG A 81 -7.43 4.07 -9.49
N PRO A 82 -8.07 3.07 -8.86
CA PRO A 82 -8.63 1.95 -9.58
C PRO A 82 -9.70 2.53 -10.49
N GLY A 83 -9.62 2.16 -11.76
CA GLY A 83 -10.57 2.59 -12.77
C GLY A 83 -11.97 2.09 -12.44
N GLY A 84 -12.76 2.94 -11.79
CA GLY A 84 -14.18 2.72 -11.55
C GLY A 84 -14.85 4.06 -11.27
N ILE A 85 -15.90 4.38 -12.02
CA ILE A 85 -16.76 5.53 -11.70
C ILE A 85 -17.63 5.11 -10.52
N CYS A 86 -17.46 5.79 -9.39
CA CYS A 86 -18.22 5.56 -8.16
C CYS A 86 -19.07 6.80 -7.87
N GLU A 87 -20.40 6.66 -7.97
CA GLU A 87 -21.33 7.76 -7.73
C GLU A 87 -21.17 8.35 -6.32
N HIS A 88 -20.88 7.52 -5.32
CA HIS A 88 -20.65 7.97 -3.95
C HIS A 88 -19.42 8.89 -3.84
N LEU A 89 -18.31 8.53 -4.51
CA LEU A 89 -17.09 9.35 -4.51
C LEU A 89 -17.27 10.66 -5.28
N GLU A 90 -18.04 10.64 -6.38
CA GLU A 90 -18.35 11.85 -7.16
C GLU A 90 -19.26 12.81 -6.39
N ARG A 91 -20.22 12.27 -5.63
CA ARG A 91 -21.16 13.06 -4.82
C ARG A 91 -20.54 13.60 -3.53
N ALA A 92 -19.53 12.90 -3.00
CA ALA A 92 -18.90 13.28 -1.74
C ALA A 92 -18.22 14.65 -1.83
N THR A 93 -18.61 15.56 -0.94
CA THR A 93 -18.02 16.90 -0.83
C THR A 93 -17.00 16.93 0.30
N ASP A 94 -15.87 17.58 0.07
CA ASP A 94 -14.86 17.76 1.11
C ASP A 94 -15.42 18.54 2.31
N ARG A 95 -14.90 18.20 3.49
CA ARG A 95 -15.18 18.90 4.74
C ARG A 95 -13.88 19.39 5.36
N GLU A 96 -13.99 20.46 6.14
CA GLU A 96 -12.88 20.94 6.95
C GLU A 96 -12.53 19.90 8.02
N VAL A 97 -11.24 19.61 8.15
CA VAL A 97 -10.72 18.67 9.13
C VAL A 97 -10.56 19.42 10.46
N PRO A 98 -11.09 18.92 11.59
CA PRO A 98 -10.87 19.53 12.90
C PRO A 98 -9.37 19.55 13.26
N ASP A 99 -8.90 20.66 13.86
CA ASP A 99 -7.49 20.81 14.26
C ASP A 99 -7.03 19.71 15.24
N ASP A 100 -7.90 19.31 16.18
CA ASP A 100 -7.64 18.27 17.18
C ASP A 100 -8.32 16.94 16.81
N ALA A 101 -8.31 16.56 15.53
CA ALA A 101 -8.94 15.34 15.05
C ALA A 101 -8.37 14.10 15.77
N SER A 102 -9.26 13.32 16.39
CA SER A 102 -8.90 12.06 17.04
C SER A 102 -10.08 11.08 17.00
N CYS A 103 -9.80 9.81 17.30
CA CYS A 103 -10.85 8.80 17.41
C CYS A 103 -11.31 8.67 18.87
N ASP A 104 -12.43 9.31 19.20
CA ASP A 104 -13.02 9.28 20.54
C ASP A 104 -13.34 7.86 21.03
N ASP A 105 -13.70 6.97 20.10
CA ASP A 105 -14.02 5.58 20.40
C ASP A 105 -12.78 4.79 20.82
N CYS A 106 -11.64 5.00 20.14
CA CYS A 106 -10.36 4.43 20.57
C CYS A 106 -9.97 4.91 21.97
N ALA A 107 -10.14 6.22 22.24
CA ALA A 107 -9.84 6.78 23.55
C ALA A 107 -10.72 6.17 24.64
N ARG A 108 -12.01 5.94 24.35
CA ARG A 108 -12.97 5.32 25.26
C ARG A 108 -12.71 3.84 25.49
N GLU A 109 -12.32 3.11 24.45
CA GLU A 109 -12.01 1.68 24.50
C GLU A 109 -10.59 1.39 25.02
N GLY A 110 -9.73 2.41 25.12
CA GLY A 110 -8.34 2.26 25.51
C GLY A 110 -7.48 1.56 24.44
N THR A 111 -7.85 1.69 23.17
CA THR A 111 -7.14 1.08 22.03
C THR A 111 -6.27 2.09 21.29
N THR A 112 -5.23 1.59 20.62
CA THR A 112 -4.33 2.42 19.81
C THR A 112 -4.92 2.71 18.44
N THR A 113 -4.81 3.95 17.99
CA THR A 113 -5.12 4.37 16.61
C THR A 113 -3.86 4.27 15.74
N VAL A 114 -3.99 3.68 14.56
CA VAL A 114 -2.92 3.63 13.55
C VAL A 114 -2.97 4.88 12.66
N HIS A 115 -4.10 5.11 12.00
CA HIS A 115 -4.38 6.31 11.20
C HIS A 115 -5.84 6.74 11.37
N LEU A 116 -6.12 8.00 11.08
CA LEU A 116 -7.43 8.62 11.19
C LEU A 116 -8.09 8.79 9.82
N ARG A 117 -9.42 8.61 9.82
CA ARG A 117 -10.29 8.84 8.67
C ARG A 117 -11.47 9.70 9.09
N MET A 118 -11.95 10.55 8.19
CA MET A 118 -13.13 11.40 8.42
C MET A 118 -14.25 11.08 7.43
N CYS A 119 -15.47 10.99 7.94
CA CYS A 119 -16.67 10.80 7.13
C CYS A 119 -17.04 12.06 6.36
N LEU A 120 -17.22 11.94 5.04
CA LEU A 120 -17.63 13.09 4.21
C LEU A 120 -19.14 13.37 4.26
N ASP A 121 -19.95 12.48 4.83
CA ASP A 121 -21.39 12.69 5.05
C ASP A 121 -21.71 13.39 6.37
N CYS A 122 -20.91 13.18 7.42
CA CYS A 122 -21.21 13.75 8.75
C CYS A 122 -20.01 14.38 9.49
N GLY A 123 -18.78 14.26 8.99
CA GLY A 123 -17.58 14.79 9.65
C GLY A 123 -17.08 13.96 10.83
N HIS A 124 -17.63 12.77 11.08
CA HIS A 124 -17.16 11.90 12.16
C HIS A 124 -15.74 11.40 11.88
N VAL A 125 -14.84 11.56 12.85
CA VAL A 125 -13.45 11.11 12.80
C VAL A 125 -13.31 9.76 13.52
N ALA A 126 -12.72 8.77 12.84
CA ALA A 126 -12.59 7.42 13.35
C ALA A 126 -11.25 6.79 12.94
N CYS A 127 -10.80 5.77 13.67
CA CYS A 127 -9.60 5.03 13.32
C CYS A 127 -9.80 4.14 12.07
N CYS A 128 -8.74 3.96 11.29
CA CYS A 128 -8.76 3.14 10.07
C CYS A 128 -8.97 1.64 10.35
N ASP A 129 -9.20 0.86 9.28
CA ASP A 129 -9.49 -0.58 9.39
C ASP A 129 -8.28 -1.43 9.81
N SER A 130 -7.06 -0.87 9.73
CA SER A 130 -5.84 -1.50 10.27
C SER A 130 -5.67 -1.26 11.77
N SER A 131 -6.48 -0.37 12.38
CA SER A 131 -6.49 -0.17 13.83
C SER A 131 -7.31 -1.28 14.50
N PRO A 132 -6.95 -1.74 15.72
CA PRO A 132 -7.72 -2.77 16.44
C PRO A 132 -9.21 -2.44 16.59
N GLY A 133 -9.53 -1.15 16.70
CA GLY A 133 -10.89 -0.64 16.83
C GLY A 133 -11.70 -0.68 15.53
N THR A 134 -11.11 -0.62 14.34
CA THR A 134 -11.84 -0.60 13.05
C THR A 134 -13.03 0.39 13.01
N HIS A 135 -12.92 1.53 13.71
CA HIS A 135 -14.06 2.39 13.99
C HIS A 135 -14.61 3.06 12.73
N ALA A 136 -13.79 3.31 11.71
CA ALA A 136 -14.26 3.83 10.44
C ALA A 136 -15.23 2.86 9.72
N PHE A 137 -14.90 1.57 9.69
CA PHE A 137 -15.80 0.53 9.16
C PHE A 137 -17.06 0.35 10.02
N ARG A 138 -16.94 0.37 11.36
CA ARG A 138 -18.11 0.28 12.26
C ARG A 138 -19.05 1.46 12.08
N HIS A 139 -18.49 2.66 11.91
CA HIS A 139 -19.25 3.88 11.59
C HIS A 139 -20.03 3.71 10.28
N PHE A 140 -19.37 3.28 9.20
CA PHE A 140 -20.03 2.95 7.93
C PHE A 140 -21.16 1.94 8.13
N ARG A 141 -20.91 0.81 8.81
CA ARG A 141 -21.92 -0.23 9.03
C ARG A 141 -23.13 0.24 9.84
N THR A 142 -22.95 1.21 10.73
CA THR A 142 -24.01 1.72 11.60
C THR A 142 -24.82 2.83 10.93
N THR A 143 -24.16 3.69 10.15
CA THR A 143 -24.77 4.89 9.58
C THR A 143 -25.15 4.74 8.10
N GLY A 144 -24.49 3.83 7.38
CA GLY A 144 -24.57 3.71 5.94
C GLY A 144 -23.82 4.81 5.18
N HIS A 145 -23.00 5.64 5.85
CA HIS A 145 -22.23 6.70 5.18
C HIS A 145 -21.08 6.12 4.34
N PRO A 146 -21.16 6.18 3.01
CA PRO A 146 -20.34 5.33 2.15
C PRO A 146 -18.89 5.81 2.06
N VAL A 147 -18.63 7.12 2.20
CA VAL A 147 -17.31 7.69 1.90
C VAL A 147 -16.60 8.23 3.13
N MET A 148 -15.37 7.74 3.33
CA MET A 148 -14.41 8.28 4.29
C MET A 148 -13.17 8.80 3.55
N ARG A 149 -12.60 9.89 4.05
CA ARG A 149 -11.35 10.49 3.56
C ARG A 149 -10.22 10.23 4.55
N SER A 150 -9.00 10.01 4.06
CA SER A 150 -7.82 10.08 4.93
C SER A 150 -7.53 11.52 5.35
N ILE A 151 -7.22 11.70 6.62
CA ILE A 151 -6.83 13.01 7.18
C ILE A 151 -5.39 13.01 7.70
N GLU A 152 -4.60 12.02 7.28
CA GLU A 152 -3.18 11.97 7.58
C GLU A 152 -2.41 13.06 6.83
N PRO A 153 -1.30 13.58 7.40
CA PRO A 153 -0.51 14.62 6.75
C PRO A 153 0.00 14.18 5.37
N GLY A 154 -0.43 14.89 4.32
CA GLY A 154 -0.02 14.63 2.93
C GLY A 154 -0.91 13.64 2.17
N GLU A 155 -1.97 13.13 2.79
CA GLU A 155 -2.95 12.25 2.13
C GLU A 155 -4.25 13.00 1.81
N ASP A 156 -4.77 12.78 0.59
CA ASP A 156 -6.04 13.37 0.12
C ASP A 156 -7.02 12.34 -0.47
N TRP A 157 -6.65 11.05 -0.44
CA TRP A 157 -7.44 9.98 -1.01
C TRP A 157 -8.72 9.71 -0.20
N ARG A 158 -9.72 9.18 -0.90
CA ARG A 158 -11.04 8.83 -0.37
C ARG A 158 -11.34 7.36 -0.59
N TRP A 159 -12.11 6.75 0.29
CA TRP A 159 -12.53 5.36 0.19
C TRP A 159 -14.05 5.24 0.29
N CYS A 160 -14.65 4.57 -0.70
CA CYS A 160 -16.05 4.15 -0.68
C CYS A 160 -16.13 2.73 -0.12
N TYR A 161 -16.76 2.54 1.04
CA TYR A 161 -16.97 1.20 1.60
C TYR A 161 -18.03 0.39 0.86
N THR A 162 -18.99 1.05 0.20
CA THR A 162 -20.05 0.36 -0.56
C THR A 162 -19.50 -0.31 -1.81
N ASP A 163 -18.64 0.41 -2.54
CA ASP A 163 -18.10 -0.07 -3.81
C ASP A 163 -16.68 -0.63 -3.68
N GLU A 164 -16.09 -0.53 -2.48
CA GLU A 164 -14.70 -0.91 -2.18
C GLU A 164 -13.70 -0.28 -3.17
N LEU A 165 -13.91 1.01 -3.44
CA LEU A 165 -13.13 1.80 -4.40
C LEU A 165 -12.44 2.97 -3.71
N ILE A 166 -11.22 3.27 -4.14
CA ILE A 166 -10.46 4.45 -3.76
C ILE A 166 -10.57 5.55 -4.84
N GLY A 167 -10.60 6.81 -4.44
CA GLY A 167 -10.76 7.98 -5.32
C GLY A 167 -9.87 9.16 -4.95
#